data_AF-A0A091Q7Z6-F1
#
_entry.id   AF-A0A091Q7Z6-F1
#
_cell.length_a   1.000
_cell.length_b   1.000
_cell.length_c   1.000
_cell.angle_alpha   90.00
_cell.angle_beta   90.00
_cell.angle_gamma   90.00
#
_symmetry.space_group_name_H-M   'P 1'
#
loop_
_entity.id
_entity.type
_entity.pdbx_description
1 polymer ?
#
loop_
_entity_poly.entity_id
_entity_poly.type
_entity_poly.pdbx_seq_one_letter_code
_entity_poly.pdbx_strand_id
1 'polypeptide(L)'
;MKTSNVLVLILVLLYINASTEWPIHTVCKEDNLEIHYKSCDPQQDFAFSIDHCSDITTHTFNIRAAMVLRHSIKELYVKLDLIINGKTVLTYSDTLCEPGHSKLVFCGKKKGEHLYYEGPVTLGIKEIPQGDYTVSAKLTNEDHVTIACADFTVKNYLEY
;
A
#
# COMPACT_ATOMS: atom_id res chain seq x y z
N MET A 1 -46.25 17.56 13.15
CA MET A 1 -44.82 17.77 13.53
C MET A 1 -43.99 16.49 13.71
N LYS A 2 -44.48 15.25 13.47
CA LYS A 2 -43.66 14.02 13.62
C LYS A 2 -43.03 13.50 12.32
N THR A 3 -43.55 13.88 11.15
CA THR A 3 -43.09 13.41 9.83
C THR A 3 -41.81 14.10 9.36
N SER A 4 -41.54 15.33 9.82
CA SER A 4 -40.35 16.09 9.42
C SER A 4 -39.05 15.45 9.91
N ASN A 5 -39.02 14.92 11.13
CA ASN A 5 -37.81 14.32 11.70
C ASN A 5 -37.45 12.98 11.03
N VAL A 6 -38.45 12.22 10.59
CA VAL A 6 -38.23 10.96 9.86
C VAL A 6 -37.66 11.24 8.47
N LEU A 7 -38.16 12.27 7.79
CA LEU A 7 -37.67 12.68 6.47
C LEU A 7 -36.22 13.18 6.53
N VAL A 8 -35.87 13.96 7.56
CA VAL A 8 -34.50 14.44 7.81
C VAL A 8 -33.57 13.26 8.11
N LEU A 9 -34.00 12.29 8.92
CA LEU A 9 -33.19 11.11 9.25
C LEU A 9 -32.91 10.25 8.00
N ILE A 10 -33.91 10.06 7.13
CA ILE A 10 -33.76 9.36 5.86
C ILE A 10 -32.83 10.12 4.92
N LEU A 11 -32.93 11.45 4.87
CA LEU A 11 -32.05 12.28 4.03
C LEU A 11 -30.59 12.21 4.50
N VAL A 12 -30.34 12.18 5.82
CA VAL A 12 -29.00 12.01 6.40
C VAL A 12 -28.44 10.61 6.11
N LEU A 13 -29.26 9.56 6.17
CA LEU A 13 -28.86 8.20 5.82
C LEU A 13 -28.59 8.02 4.31
N LEU A 14 -29.26 8.79 3.46
CA LEU A 14 -29.06 8.79 2.00
C LEU A 14 -27.92 9.73 1.55
N TYR A 15 -27.45 10.61 2.43
CA TYR A 15 -26.20 11.38 2.25
C TYR A 15 -24.99 10.47 2.48
N ILE A 16 -24.95 9.34 1.79
CA ILE A 16 -23.71 8.59 1.63
C ILE A 16 -22.86 9.47 0.72
N ASN A 17 -21.91 10.20 1.30
CA ASN A 17 -20.82 10.77 0.54
C ASN A 17 -20.13 9.59 -0.13
N ALA A 18 -20.46 9.33 -1.39
CA ALA A 18 -19.73 8.40 -2.24
C ALA A 18 -18.36 9.02 -2.44
N SER A 19 -17.44 8.73 -1.50
CA SER A 19 -16.05 9.15 -1.59
C SER A 19 -15.51 8.60 -2.90
N THR A 20 -15.00 9.49 -3.75
CA THR A 20 -14.29 9.12 -4.97
C THR A 20 -12.85 8.68 -4.68
N GLU A 21 -12.43 8.74 -3.42
CA GLU A 21 -11.10 8.36 -2.95
C GLU A 21 -11.15 7.19 -1.98
N TRP A 22 -10.12 6.34 -2.04
CA TRP A 22 -9.90 5.28 -1.06
C TRP A 22 -9.57 5.84 0.32
N PRO A 23 -9.98 5.14 1.39
CA PRO A 23 -9.66 5.56 2.75
C PRO A 23 -8.15 5.50 3.03
N ILE A 24 -7.73 6.27 4.03
CA ILE A 24 -6.38 6.16 4.61
C ILE A 24 -6.44 5.10 5.71
N HIS A 25 -5.58 4.09 5.60
CA HIS A 25 -5.45 3.02 6.59
C HIS A 25 -4.29 3.30 7.53
N THR A 26 -4.46 2.92 8.79
CA THR A 26 -3.38 2.96 9.78
C THR A 26 -2.71 1.59 9.82
N VAL A 27 -1.40 1.55 9.56
CA VAL A 27 -0.56 0.34 9.69
C VAL A 27 0.10 0.33 11.06
N CYS A 28 0.68 1.46 11.46
CA CYS A 28 1.37 1.65 12.72
C CYS A 28 0.96 2.96 13.35
N LYS A 29 0.80 2.96 14.67
CA LYS A 29 0.60 4.17 15.48
C LYS A 29 1.17 3.94 16.88
N GLU A 30 2.47 4.14 16.97
CA GLU A 30 3.27 4.07 18.19
C GLU A 30 3.84 5.46 18.51
N ASP A 31 4.37 5.66 19.73
CA ASP A 31 4.78 6.99 20.22
C ASP A 31 5.77 7.71 19.28
N ASN A 32 6.70 6.97 18.67
CA ASN A 32 7.75 7.50 17.79
C ASN A 32 7.67 6.97 16.35
N LEU A 33 6.59 6.26 15.99
CA LEU A 33 6.41 5.69 14.66
C LEU A 33 4.94 5.67 14.25
N GLU A 34 4.60 6.45 13.22
CA GLU A 34 3.29 6.39 12.57
C GLU A 34 3.46 6.00 11.10
N ILE A 35 2.68 5.01 10.65
CA ILE A 35 2.66 4.58 9.24
C ILE A 35 1.20 4.46 8.81
N HIS A 36 0.88 5.18 7.74
CA HIS A 36 -0.42 5.12 7.09
C HIS A 36 -0.24 4.79 5.61
N TYR A 37 -1.23 4.20 4.96
CA TYR A 37 -1.25 4.08 3.50
C TYR A 37 -2.60 4.45 2.91
N LYS A 38 -2.57 4.94 1.67
CA LYS A 38 -3.75 5.12 0.82
C LYS A 38 -3.49 4.44 -0.53
N SER A 39 -4.44 3.64 -1.02
CA SER A 39 -4.35 3.12 -2.38
C SER A 39 -4.43 4.27 -3.39
N CYS A 40 -3.50 4.30 -4.33
CA CYS A 40 -3.51 5.20 -5.49
C CYS A 40 -3.96 4.49 -6.77
N ASP A 41 -4.41 3.23 -6.69
CA ASP A 41 -5.07 2.53 -7.79
C ASP A 41 -6.55 2.96 -7.83
N PRO A 42 -7.02 3.63 -8.89
CA PRO A 42 -8.42 4.06 -8.97
C PRO A 42 -9.41 2.89 -9.00
N GLN A 43 -8.97 1.66 -9.28
CA GLN A 43 -9.86 0.51 -9.42
C GLN A 43 -10.17 -0.19 -8.09
N GLN A 44 -9.28 -0.14 -7.11
CA GLN A 44 -9.47 -0.86 -5.85
C GLN A 44 -8.57 -0.40 -4.72
N ASP A 45 -9.04 -0.66 -3.52
CA ASP A 45 -8.22 -0.71 -2.32
C ASP A 45 -7.63 -2.11 -2.10
N PHE A 46 -6.73 -2.23 -1.13
CA PHE A 46 -6.18 -3.52 -0.72
C PHE A 46 -5.95 -3.55 0.80
N ALA A 47 -5.72 -4.73 1.36
CA ALA A 47 -5.36 -4.88 2.76
C ALA A 47 -3.84 -5.01 2.91
N PHE A 48 -3.28 -4.31 3.90
CA PHE A 48 -1.86 -4.34 4.22
C PHE A 48 -1.66 -4.16 5.72
N SER A 49 -0.76 -4.95 6.30
CA SER A 49 -0.29 -4.80 7.68
C SER A 49 1.19 -5.15 7.79
N ILE A 50 1.85 -4.61 8.81
CA ILE A 50 3.19 -5.00 9.26
C ILE A 50 3.01 -5.78 10.57
N ASP A 51 3.69 -6.92 10.71
CA ASP A 51 3.52 -7.75 11.91
C ASP A 51 4.03 -7.05 13.19
N HIS A 52 5.21 -6.42 13.11
CA HIS A 52 5.80 -5.62 14.19
C HIS A 52 6.34 -4.29 13.64
N CYS A 53 5.76 -3.17 14.08
CA CYS A 53 6.09 -1.86 13.55
C CYS A 53 7.54 -1.44 13.80
N SER A 54 8.10 -1.79 14.96
CA SER A 54 9.50 -1.55 15.31
C SER A 54 10.51 -2.18 14.34
N ASP A 55 10.14 -3.28 13.69
CA ASP A 55 11.02 -4.02 12.79
C ASP A 55 11.32 -3.25 11.51
N ILE A 56 10.61 -2.15 11.23
CA ILE A 56 10.91 -1.30 10.09
C ILE A 56 12.39 -0.89 10.11
N THR A 57 12.94 -0.54 11.27
CA THR A 57 14.35 -0.13 11.47
C THR A 57 15.38 -1.16 11.02
N THR A 58 14.99 -2.44 10.94
CA THR A 58 15.87 -3.54 10.51
C THR A 58 15.99 -3.64 8.98
N HIS A 59 15.26 -2.83 8.22
CA HIS A 59 15.12 -2.87 6.75
C HIS A 59 14.44 -4.12 6.19
N THR A 60 14.33 -5.20 6.97
CA THR A 60 13.63 -6.44 6.60
C THR A 60 12.57 -6.77 7.64
N PHE A 61 11.30 -6.64 7.29
CA PHE A 61 10.18 -6.85 8.20
C PHE A 61 9.10 -7.70 7.54
N ASN A 62 8.32 -8.40 8.36
CA ASN A 62 7.22 -9.23 7.88
C ASN A 62 5.97 -8.38 7.64
N ILE A 63 5.32 -8.64 6.52
CA ILE A 63 4.04 -8.02 6.15
C ILE A 63 2.98 -9.06 5.87
N ARG A 64 1.72 -8.62 5.93
CA ARG A 64 0.59 -9.34 5.36
C ARG A 64 -0.09 -8.41 4.35
N ALA A 65 -0.28 -8.88 3.13
CA ALA A 65 -0.93 -8.12 2.08
C ALA A 65 -1.96 -8.98 1.37
N ALA A 66 -3.14 -8.41 1.08
CA ALA A 66 -4.21 -9.10 0.36
C ALA A 66 -4.91 -8.17 -0.63
N MET A 67 -5.15 -8.66 -1.84
CA MET A 67 -5.85 -7.91 -2.89
C MET A 67 -6.48 -8.85 -3.93
N VAL A 68 -7.44 -8.34 -4.70
CA VAL A 68 -7.94 -9.03 -5.90
C VAL A 68 -7.12 -8.59 -7.11
N LEU A 69 -6.63 -9.52 -7.91
CA LEU A 69 -5.87 -9.19 -9.11
C LEU A 69 -6.80 -8.70 -10.23
N ARG A 70 -6.69 -7.43 -10.63
CA ARG A 70 -7.46 -6.89 -11.78
C ARG A 70 -6.83 -7.23 -13.13
N HIS A 71 -5.58 -7.65 -13.12
CA HIS A 71 -4.81 -8.10 -14.27
C HIS A 71 -3.95 -9.31 -13.89
N SER A 72 -3.56 -10.11 -14.87
CA SER A 72 -2.65 -11.23 -14.65
C SER A 72 -1.23 -10.73 -14.35
N ILE A 73 -0.48 -11.51 -13.57
CA ILE A 73 0.89 -11.17 -13.14
C ILE A 73 1.87 -12.26 -13.60
N LYS A 74 1.99 -12.44 -14.92
CA LYS A 74 3.01 -13.34 -15.46
C LYS A 74 4.39 -12.77 -15.14
N GLU A 75 4.52 -11.46 -15.32
CA GLU A 75 5.66 -10.66 -14.87
C GLU A 75 5.17 -9.64 -13.86
N LEU A 76 6.05 -9.22 -12.96
CA LEU A 76 5.70 -8.27 -11.90
C LEU A 76 6.93 -7.46 -11.56
N TYR A 77 6.78 -6.15 -11.66
CA TYR A 77 7.82 -5.16 -11.43
C TYR A 77 7.37 -4.27 -10.28
N VAL A 78 8.29 -3.97 -9.37
CA VAL A 78 8.07 -3.01 -8.28
C VAL A 78 8.89 -1.76 -8.55
N LYS A 79 8.27 -0.60 -8.32
CA LYS A 79 8.93 0.70 -8.24
C LYS A 79 8.58 1.36 -6.92
N LEU A 80 9.59 1.80 -6.18
CA LEU A 80 9.45 2.55 -4.94
C LEU A 80 10.08 3.93 -5.12
N ASP A 81 9.32 4.98 -4.82
CA ASP A 81 9.79 6.36 -4.82
C ASP A 81 9.74 6.90 -3.40
N LEU A 82 10.89 7.29 -2.85
CA LEU A 82 10.99 8.01 -1.58
C LEU A 82 10.83 9.50 -1.86
N ILE A 83 9.85 10.12 -1.21
CA ILE A 83 9.43 11.50 -1.42
C ILE A 83 9.59 12.25 -0.11
N ILE A 84 10.42 13.29 -0.13
CA ILE A 84 10.64 14.19 1.01
C ILE A 84 10.33 15.60 0.54
N ASN A 85 9.51 16.33 1.29
CA ASN A 85 9.07 17.70 0.93
C ASN A 85 8.51 17.79 -0.50
N GLY A 86 7.75 16.77 -0.93
CA GLY A 86 7.13 16.69 -2.25
C GLY A 86 8.09 16.41 -3.42
N LYS A 87 9.37 16.13 -3.15
CA LYS A 87 10.37 15.78 -4.17
C LYS A 87 10.80 14.34 -4.02
N THR A 88 10.82 13.59 -5.12
CA THR A 88 11.42 12.25 -5.17
C THR A 88 12.93 12.39 -5.00
N VAL A 89 13.45 11.86 -3.89
CA VAL A 89 14.89 11.90 -3.55
C VAL A 89 15.60 10.59 -3.86
N LEU A 90 14.88 9.48 -3.89
CA LEU A 90 15.39 8.16 -4.22
C LEU A 90 14.32 7.35 -4.95
N THR A 91 14.74 6.64 -5.99
CA THR A 91 13.90 5.66 -6.70
C THR A 91 14.60 4.31 -6.66
N TYR A 92 13.85 3.29 -6.25
CA TYR A 92 14.26 1.89 -6.31
C TYR A 92 13.32 1.14 -7.26
N SER A 93 13.86 0.17 -8.00
CA SER A 93 13.06 -0.70 -8.86
C SER A 93 13.64 -2.11 -8.86
N ASP A 94 12.76 -3.11 -8.90
CA ASP A 94 13.14 -4.51 -8.95
C ASP A 94 12.10 -5.36 -9.70
N THR A 95 12.55 -6.51 -10.19
CA THR A 95 11.68 -7.51 -10.81
C THR A 95 11.36 -8.59 -9.78
N LEU A 96 10.07 -8.79 -9.51
CA LEU A 96 9.54 -9.77 -8.56
C LEU A 96 9.18 -11.10 -9.25
N CYS A 97 8.63 -11.01 -10.45
CA CYS A 97 8.28 -12.16 -11.28
C CYS A 97 8.90 -12.01 -12.67
N GLU A 98 9.71 -12.98 -13.06
CA GLU A 98 10.31 -13.08 -14.39
C GLU A 98 10.15 -14.53 -14.93
N PRO A 99 10.03 -14.73 -16.26
CA PRO A 99 9.99 -16.07 -16.84
C PRO A 99 11.24 -16.87 -16.47
N GLY A 100 11.06 -18.01 -15.80
CA GLY A 100 12.15 -18.91 -15.42
C GLY A 100 12.81 -18.64 -14.07
N HIS A 101 12.68 -17.43 -13.51
CA HIS A 101 13.16 -17.05 -12.16
C HIS A 101 12.10 -16.20 -11.44
N SER A 102 11.25 -16.85 -10.66
CA SER A 102 10.25 -16.17 -9.83
C SER A 102 10.73 -16.07 -8.38
N LYS A 103 10.86 -14.85 -7.85
CA LYS A 103 11.22 -14.63 -6.44
C LYS A 103 10.05 -14.98 -5.50
N LEU A 104 8.82 -14.96 -6.01
CA LEU A 104 7.60 -15.08 -5.23
C LEU A 104 6.74 -16.25 -5.74
N VAL A 105 6.17 -17.02 -4.82
CA VAL A 105 5.36 -18.22 -5.12
C VAL A 105 4.07 -17.87 -5.88
N PHE A 106 3.59 -16.63 -5.77
CA PHE A 106 2.35 -16.18 -6.41
C PHE A 106 2.52 -15.69 -7.86
N CYS A 107 3.73 -15.72 -8.41
CA CYS A 107 3.97 -15.36 -9.81
C CYS A 107 3.16 -16.25 -10.75
N GLY A 108 2.61 -15.67 -11.82
CA GLY A 108 1.79 -16.38 -12.81
C GLY A 108 0.29 -16.43 -12.50
N LYS A 109 -0.16 -15.93 -11.33
CA LYS A 109 -1.58 -15.77 -11.00
C LYS A 109 -2.32 -14.93 -12.05
N LYS A 110 -3.59 -15.24 -12.24
CA LYS A 110 -4.48 -14.70 -13.27
C LYS A 110 -5.38 -13.61 -12.72
N LYS A 111 -5.87 -12.79 -13.64
CA LYS A 111 -6.95 -11.82 -13.37
C LYS A 111 -8.14 -12.51 -12.68
N GLY A 112 -8.65 -11.86 -11.64
CA GLY A 112 -9.77 -12.29 -10.80
C GLY A 112 -9.36 -13.12 -9.59
N GLU A 113 -8.13 -13.65 -9.54
CA GLU A 113 -7.65 -14.37 -8.37
C GLU A 113 -7.38 -13.45 -7.18
N HIS A 114 -7.56 -13.99 -5.98
CA HIS A 114 -7.12 -13.33 -4.76
C HIS A 114 -5.63 -13.60 -4.56
N LEU A 115 -4.87 -12.54 -4.32
CA LEU A 115 -3.48 -12.57 -3.90
C LEU A 115 -3.46 -12.38 -2.38
N TYR A 116 -2.78 -13.29 -1.69
CA TYR A 116 -2.44 -13.18 -0.28
C TYR A 116 -0.94 -13.43 -0.15
N TYR A 117 -0.23 -12.52 0.50
CA TYR A 117 1.17 -12.63 0.80
C TYR A 117 1.39 -12.42 2.30
N GLU A 118 2.14 -13.33 2.91
CA GLU A 118 2.60 -13.24 4.29
C GLU A 118 4.07 -13.63 4.29
N GLY A 119 4.95 -12.70 4.67
CA GLY A 119 6.38 -12.94 4.64
C GLY A 119 7.24 -11.68 4.67
N PRO A 120 8.56 -11.85 4.60
CA PRO A 120 9.51 -10.76 4.76
C PRO A 120 9.64 -9.91 3.49
N VAL A 121 9.65 -8.60 3.65
CA VAL A 121 10.06 -7.65 2.61
C VAL A 121 11.31 -6.92 3.05
N THR A 122 12.25 -6.74 2.13
CA THR A 122 13.47 -5.97 2.35
C THR A 122 13.39 -4.67 1.56
N LEU A 123 13.52 -3.54 2.25
CA LEU A 123 13.63 -2.24 1.59
C LEU A 123 15.01 -2.11 0.95
N GLY A 124 15.08 -1.77 -0.33
CA GLY A 124 16.33 -1.52 -1.07
C GLY A 124 17.03 -0.20 -0.70
N ILE A 125 16.77 0.34 0.49
CA ILE A 125 17.28 1.62 0.98
C ILE A 125 18.36 1.32 2.01
N LYS A 126 19.50 2.02 1.92
CA LYS A 126 20.65 1.77 2.81
C LYS A 126 20.38 2.19 4.26
N GLU A 127 19.66 3.29 4.43
CA GLU A 127 19.26 3.84 5.72
C GLU A 127 17.81 4.32 5.61
N ILE A 128 16.96 3.86 6.52
CA ILE A 128 15.62 4.40 6.64
C ILE A 128 15.74 5.85 7.13
N PRO A 129 15.04 6.82 6.51
CA PRO A 129 15.11 8.19 6.95
C PRO A 129 14.34 8.40 8.26
N GLN A 130 14.85 9.29 9.10
CA GLN A 130 14.11 9.89 10.20
C GLN A 130 13.28 11.09 9.71
N GLY A 131 12.21 11.42 10.43
CA GLY A 131 11.29 12.50 10.13
C GLY A 131 10.09 12.07 9.29
N ASP A 132 9.55 13.03 8.54
CA ASP A 132 8.31 12.90 7.79
C ASP A 132 8.62 12.67 6.30
N TYR A 133 8.12 11.58 5.75
CA TYR A 133 8.32 11.25 4.35
C TYR A 133 7.18 10.40 3.80
N THR A 134 7.16 10.29 2.48
CA THR A 134 6.23 9.42 1.76
C THR A 134 7.00 8.38 0.96
N VAL A 135 6.54 7.14 0.98
CA VAL A 135 7.00 6.08 0.08
C VAL A 135 5.87 5.76 -0.87
N SER A 136 6.02 6.09 -2.15
CA SER A 136 5.09 5.69 -3.21
C SER A 136 5.54 4.35 -3.77
N ALA A 137 4.73 3.31 -3.58
CA ALA A 137 4.97 1.97 -4.09
C ALA A 137 4.01 1.65 -5.24
N LYS A 138 4.57 1.25 -6.38
CA LYS A 138 3.80 0.86 -7.57
C LYS A 138 4.23 -0.52 -8.06
N LEU A 139 3.24 -1.39 -8.27
CA LEU A 139 3.40 -2.68 -8.93
C LEU A 139 2.84 -2.61 -10.35
N THR A 140 3.59 -3.10 -11.33
CA THR A 140 3.15 -3.20 -12.73
C THR A 140 3.47 -4.57 -13.30
N ASN A 141 2.71 -5.04 -14.29
CA ASN A 141 2.95 -6.31 -14.96
C ASN A 141 3.67 -6.13 -16.32
N GLU A 142 3.70 -7.20 -17.14
CA GLU A 142 4.28 -7.24 -18.49
C GLU A 142 3.74 -6.16 -19.45
N ASP A 143 2.48 -5.73 -19.28
CA ASP A 143 1.84 -4.73 -20.12
C ASP A 143 1.98 -3.31 -19.54
N HIS A 144 2.81 -3.15 -18.50
CA HIS A 144 2.98 -1.91 -17.72
C HIS A 144 1.70 -1.38 -17.07
N VAL A 145 0.65 -2.21 -16.96
CA VAL A 145 -0.58 -1.82 -16.25
C VAL A 145 -0.36 -1.91 -14.74
N THR A 146 -0.96 -0.99 -14.00
CA THR A 146 -0.91 -0.97 -12.53
C THR A 146 -1.62 -2.21 -11.97
N ILE A 147 -0.90 -2.99 -11.17
CA ILE A 147 -1.44 -4.10 -10.38
C ILE A 147 -1.86 -3.63 -9.00
N ALA A 148 -1.01 -2.83 -8.36
CA ALA A 148 -1.29 -2.16 -7.10
C ALA A 148 -0.51 -0.83 -7.03
N CYS A 149 -1.02 0.12 -6.26
CA CYS A 149 -0.40 1.41 -6.04
C CYS A 149 -0.74 1.86 -4.62
N ALA A 150 0.25 2.27 -3.83
CA ALA A 150 0.00 2.93 -2.55
C ALA A 150 1.02 4.01 -2.23
N ASP A 151 0.49 5.06 -1.61
CA ASP A 151 1.28 6.09 -0.95
C ASP A 151 1.31 5.82 0.55
N PHE A 152 2.49 5.45 1.06
CA PHE A 152 2.73 5.28 2.48
C PHE A 152 3.22 6.60 3.08
N THR A 153 2.49 7.14 4.05
CA THR A 153 2.94 8.29 4.84
C THR A 153 3.60 7.77 6.10
N VAL A 154 4.85 8.15 6.33
CA VAL A 154 5.66 7.68 7.46
C VAL A 154 6.11 8.88 8.29
N LYS A 155 5.93 8.78 9.60
CA LYS A 155 6.57 9.63 10.60
C LYS A 155 7.45 8.77 11.47
N ASN A 156 8.76 8.87 11.29
CA ASN A 156 9.74 8.05 11.99
C ASN A 156 10.63 8.92 12.88
N TYR A 157 10.40 8.86 14.19
CA TYR A 157 11.20 9.56 15.20
C TYR A 157 11.94 8.59 16.13
N LEU A 158 12.14 7.34 15.68
CA LEU A 158 12.94 6.37 16.42
C LEU A 158 14.41 6.80 16.43
N GLU A 159 15.04 6.71 17.60
CA GLU A 159 16.48 6.94 17.78
C GLU A 159 17.24 5.63 17.55
N TYR A 160 18.11 5.58 16.53
CA TYR A 160 18.98 4.44 16.21
C TYR A 160 20.34 4.91 15.69
#